data_AF-A0A6L3KNZ3-F1
#
_entry.id   AF-A0A6L3KNZ3-F1
#
_cell.length_a   1.000
_cell.length_b   1.000
_cell.length_c   1.000
_cell.angle_alpha   90.00
_cell.angle_beta   90.00
_cell.angle_gamma   90.00
#
_symmetry.space_group_name_H-M   'P 1'
#
loop_
_entity.id
_entity.type
_entity.pdbx_description
1 polymer ?
#
loop_
_entity_poly.entity_id
_entity_poly.type
_entity_poly.pdbx_seq_one_letter_code
_entity_poly.pdbx_strand_id
1 'polypeptide(L)'
;MKKLLGILLFISIALSANAQLLWKVSGKGLEKPSYIFGTYHLSPLSIKDSIAAMPQAMSETAQVYGEVVMSEMATPAFMQSMQQQMMMPKDTTLQSLFTPEQYE
;
A
#
# COMPACT_ATOMS: atom_id res chain seq x y z
N MET A 1 -34.70 -30.89 -4.76
CA MET A 1 -34.51 -29.71 -5.63
C MET A 1 -34.03 -28.47 -4.89
N LYS A 2 -34.76 -27.92 -3.91
CA LYS A 2 -34.34 -26.69 -3.18
C LYS A 2 -32.99 -26.80 -2.47
N LYS A 3 -32.69 -27.95 -1.85
CA LYS A 3 -31.38 -28.23 -1.20
C LYS A 3 -30.22 -28.28 -2.19
N LEU A 4 -30.43 -28.89 -3.37
CA LEU A 4 -29.43 -28.94 -4.45
C LEU A 4 -29.13 -27.54 -5.00
N LEU A 5 -30.17 -26.73 -5.21
CA LEU A 5 -30.01 -25.35 -5.67
C LEU A 5 -29.25 -24.49 -4.65
N GLY A 6 -29.53 -24.65 -3.36
CA GLY A 6 -28.81 -23.95 -2.29
C GLY A 6 -27.33 -24.33 -2.21
N ILE A 7 -26.99 -25.61 -2.38
CA ILE A 7 -25.60 -26.09 -2.42
C ILE A 7 -24.87 -25.51 -3.65
N LEU A 8 -25.52 -25.52 -4.82
CA LEU A 8 -24.96 -24.95 -6.05
C LEU A 8 -24.68 -23.44 -5.90
N LEU A 9 -25.59 -22.71 -5.28
CA LEU A 9 -25.40 -21.29 -5.00
C LEU A 9 -24.23 -21.06 -4.03
N PHE A 10 -24.14 -21.85 -2.96
CA PHE A 10 -23.05 -21.74 -1.99
C PHE A 10 -21.68 -22.03 -2.61
N ILE A 11 -21.58 -23.08 -3.43
CA ILE A 11 -20.34 -23.41 -4.17
C ILE A 11 -19.97 -22.28 -5.14
N SER A 12 -20.95 -21.72 -5.85
CA SER A 12 -20.71 -20.62 -6.79
C SER A 12 -20.15 -19.38 -6.06
N ILE A 13 -20.68 -19.05 -4.88
CA ILE A 13 -20.18 -17.94 -4.05
C ILE A 13 -18.76 -18.25 -3.53
N ALA A 14 -18.53 -19.46 -3.00
CA ALA A 14 -17.24 -19.85 -2.46
C ALA A 14 -16.12 -19.86 -3.52
N LEU A 15 -16.43 -20.30 -4.74
CA LEU A 15 -15.48 -20.29 -5.86
C LEU A 15 -15.26 -18.90 -6.46
N SER A 16 -16.20 -17.97 -6.26
CA SER A 16 -16.09 -16.59 -6.77
C SER A 16 -15.48 -15.62 -5.75
N ALA A 17 -15.40 -16.02 -4.48
CA ALA A 17 -14.82 -15.22 -3.42
C ALA A 17 -13.29 -15.16 -3.57
N ASN A 18 -12.79 -14.00 -4.01
CA ASN A 18 -11.36 -13.73 -4.08
C ASN A 18 -10.95 -12.93 -2.83
N ALA A 19 -10.21 -13.56 -1.92
CA ALA A 19 -9.55 -12.83 -0.84
C ALA A 19 -8.35 -12.08 -1.44
N GLN A 20 -8.44 -10.75 -1.52
CA GLN A 20 -7.41 -9.91 -2.11
C GLN A 20 -6.70 -9.08 -1.02
N LEU A 21 -5.36 -9.08 -1.06
CA LEU A 21 -4.53 -8.33 -0.11
C LEU A 21 -4.18 -6.92 -0.60
N LEU A 22 -4.46 -6.61 -1.87
CA LEU A 22 -4.19 -5.33 -2.51
C LEU A 22 -5.50 -4.66 -2.93
N TRP A 23 -5.82 -3.51 -2.38
CA TRP A 23 -7.04 -2.77 -2.67
C TRP A 23 -6.74 -1.52 -3.47
N LYS A 24 -7.45 -1.31 -4.58
CA LYS A 24 -7.41 -0.08 -5.37
C LYS A 24 -8.48 0.89 -4.86
N VAL A 25 -8.07 2.09 -4.48
CA VAL A 25 -8.93 3.20 -4.07
C VAL A 25 -8.97 4.22 -5.21
N SER A 26 -10.15 4.51 -5.74
CA SER A 26 -10.34 5.44 -6.86
C SER A 26 -11.72 6.10 -6.82
N GLY A 27 -11.92 7.14 -7.64
CA GLY A 27 -13.18 7.91 -7.70
C GLY A 27 -13.20 9.12 -6.76
N LYS A 28 -14.38 9.70 -6.54
CA LYS A 28 -14.61 10.87 -5.65
C LYS A 28 -13.64 12.05 -5.88
N GLY A 29 -13.29 12.32 -7.15
CA GLY A 29 -12.39 13.42 -7.50
C GLY A 29 -10.89 13.11 -7.37
N LEU A 30 -10.51 11.87 -7.05
CA LEU A 30 -9.11 11.44 -7.13
C LEU A 30 -8.63 11.45 -8.59
N GLU A 31 -7.58 12.23 -8.86
CA GLU A 31 -6.95 12.31 -10.19
C GLU A 31 -6.20 11.02 -10.56
N LYS A 32 -5.68 10.31 -9.56
CA LYS A 32 -4.96 9.03 -9.69
C LYS A 32 -5.40 8.07 -8.60
N PRO A 33 -5.35 6.75 -8.83
CA PRO A 33 -5.70 5.78 -7.81
C PRO A 33 -4.66 5.71 -6.70
N SER A 34 -5.12 5.38 -5.50
CA SER A 34 -4.28 4.98 -4.37
C SER A 34 -4.44 3.48 -4.12
N TYR A 35 -3.47 2.89 -3.43
CA TYR A 35 -3.48 1.46 -3.15
C TYR A 35 -3.25 1.19 -1.67
N ILE A 36 -3.95 0.21 -1.12
CA ILE A 36 -3.77 -0.28 0.25
C ILE A 36 -3.34 -1.75 0.16
N PHE A 37 -2.23 -2.09 0.79
CA PHE A 37 -1.70 -3.44 0.84
C PHE A 37 -1.39 -3.86 2.28
N GLY A 38 -1.67 -5.11 2.61
CA GLY A 38 -1.01 -5.77 3.74
C GLY A 38 -1.48 -5.34 5.14
N THR A 39 -2.77 -5.41 5.43
CA THR A 39 -3.28 -5.26 6.81
C THR A 39 -3.05 -6.51 7.68
N TYR A 40 -2.05 -7.34 7.37
CA TYR A 40 -1.87 -8.68 7.94
C TYR A 40 -0.39 -8.95 8.30
N HIS A 41 -0.04 -8.82 9.58
CA HIS A 41 1.33 -8.98 10.08
C HIS A 41 1.87 -10.43 10.06
N LEU A 42 1.00 -11.42 9.85
CA LEU A 42 1.39 -12.84 9.94
C LEU A 42 1.91 -13.41 8.60
N SER A 43 1.94 -12.62 7.53
CA SER A 43 2.49 -13.03 6.24
C SER A 43 3.82 -12.33 5.96
N PRO A 44 4.84 -13.05 5.45
CA PRO A 44 6.09 -12.41 5.04
C PRO A 44 5.85 -11.44 3.87
N LEU A 45 6.65 -10.37 3.80
CA LEU A 45 6.54 -9.36 2.75
C LEU A 45 6.62 -9.94 1.32
N SER A 46 7.27 -11.09 1.15
CA SER A 46 7.36 -11.82 -0.12
C SER A 46 6.00 -12.19 -0.73
N ILE A 47 4.90 -12.17 0.04
CA ILE A 47 3.55 -12.36 -0.52
C ILE A 47 3.17 -11.30 -1.54
N LYS A 48 3.80 -10.11 -1.49
CA LYS A 48 3.60 -9.07 -2.51
C LYS A 48 3.97 -9.58 -3.91
N ASP A 49 4.92 -10.51 -4.00
CA ASP A 49 5.44 -11.04 -5.27
C ASP A 49 4.47 -12.03 -5.92
N SER A 50 3.52 -12.59 -5.16
CA SER A 50 2.44 -13.42 -5.71
C SER A 50 1.22 -12.62 -6.20
N ILE A 51 1.21 -11.29 -6.01
CA ILE A 51 0.10 -10.43 -6.41
C ILE A 51 0.40 -9.88 -7.81
N ALA A 52 -0.25 -10.45 -8.83
CA ALA A 52 -0.04 -10.07 -10.23
C ALA A 52 -0.21 -8.57 -10.51
N ALA A 53 -1.11 -7.89 -9.79
CA ALA A 53 -1.36 -6.46 -9.94
C ALA A 53 -0.37 -5.55 -9.16
N MET A 54 0.54 -6.12 -8.36
CA MET A 54 1.48 -5.34 -7.54
C MET A 54 2.41 -4.45 -8.37
N PRO A 55 3.02 -4.90 -9.50
CA PRO A 55 3.86 -4.04 -10.32
C PRO A 55 3.10 -2.83 -10.89
N GLN A 56 1.85 -3.03 -11.29
CA GLN A 56 0.99 -1.94 -11.76
C GLN A 56 0.69 -0.95 -10.62
N ALA A 57 0.31 -1.45 -9.43
CA ALA A 57 0.05 -0.60 -8.28
C ALA A 57 1.27 0.27 -7.93
N MET A 58 2.48 -0.31 -7.95
CA MET A 58 3.73 0.42 -7.71
C MET A 58 4.05 1.46 -8.80
N SER A 59 3.65 1.21 -10.06
CA SER A 59 3.84 2.16 -11.16
C SER A 59 2.83 3.31 -11.13
N GLU A 60 1.64 3.09 -10.58
CA GLU A 60 0.56 4.09 -10.52
C GLU A 60 0.64 4.96 -9.26
N THR A 61 1.40 4.55 -8.23
CA THR A 61 1.61 5.32 -7.01
C THR A 61 2.75 6.32 -7.15
N ALA A 62 2.52 7.55 -6.68
CA ALA A 62 3.56 8.57 -6.61
C ALA A 62 4.48 8.39 -5.39
N GLN A 63 3.97 7.77 -4.33
CA GLN A 63 4.66 7.60 -3.06
C GLN A 63 4.18 6.34 -2.36
N VAL A 64 5.07 5.74 -1.57
CA VAL A 64 4.79 4.55 -0.75
C VAL A 64 4.97 4.89 0.71
N TYR A 65 3.98 4.51 1.51
CA TYR A 65 4.00 4.59 2.96
C TYR A 65 3.88 3.19 3.52
N GLY A 66 4.71 2.85 4.50
CA GLY A 66 4.75 1.53 5.09
C GLY A 66 5.28 1.57 6.51
N GLU A 67 5.11 0.45 7.20
CA GLU A 67 5.62 0.27 8.55
C GLU A 67 7.13 0.00 8.51
N VAL A 68 7.83 0.55 9.50
CA VAL A 68 9.22 0.19 9.75
C VAL A 68 9.24 -0.94 10.77
N VAL A 69 10.05 -1.97 10.52
CA VAL A 69 10.27 -3.03 11.48
C VAL A 69 11.07 -2.48 12.66
N MET A 70 10.51 -2.52 13.87
CA MET A 70 11.13 -1.89 15.06
C MET A 70 12.55 -2.39 15.34
N SER A 71 12.84 -3.67 15.10
CA SER A 71 14.20 -4.20 15.26
C SER A 71 15.20 -3.60 14.27
N GLU A 72 14.75 -3.24 13.06
CA GLU A 72 15.60 -2.59 12.05
C GLU A 72 15.95 -1.16 12.46
N MET A 73 15.07 -0.48 13.22
CA MET A 73 15.34 0.89 13.70
C MET A 73 16.55 0.99 14.61
N ALA A 74 16.90 -0.09 15.32
CA ALA A 74 18.07 -0.15 16.18
C ALA A 74 19.38 -0.41 15.41
N THR A 75 19.30 -0.71 14.10
CA THR A 75 20.50 -1.00 13.31
C THR A 75 21.28 0.28 12.99
N PRO A 76 22.63 0.22 12.97
CA PRO A 76 23.44 1.37 12.55
C PRO A 76 23.10 1.87 11.14
N ALA A 77 22.80 0.96 10.22
CA ALA A 77 22.44 1.29 8.84
C ALA A 77 21.14 2.11 8.76
N PHE A 78 20.11 1.70 9.51
CA PHE A 78 18.87 2.45 9.57
C PHE A 78 19.07 3.83 10.20
N MET A 79 19.78 3.92 11.33
CA MET A 79 20.08 5.20 11.98
C MET A 79 20.85 6.16 11.07
N GLN A 80 21.84 5.66 10.31
CA GLN A 80 22.58 6.45 9.34
C GLN A 80 21.69 6.98 8.21
N SER A 81 20.83 6.12 7.64
CA SER A 81 19.87 6.52 6.61
C SER A 81 18.92 7.60 7.14
N MET A 82 18.35 7.39 8.34
CA MET A 82 17.47 8.36 8.98
C MET A 82 18.17 9.71 9.22
N GLN A 83 19.42 9.70 9.70
CA GLN A 83 20.20 10.94 9.87
C GLN A 83 20.40 11.71 8.55
N GLN A 84 20.61 11.02 7.44
CA GLN A 84 20.72 11.65 6.13
C GLN A 84 19.40 12.27 5.66
N GLN A 85 18.26 11.63 5.97
CA GLN A 85 16.93 12.10 5.57
C GLN A 85 16.36 13.18 6.48
N MET A 86 16.82 13.29 7.74
CA MET A 86 16.39 14.34 8.67
C MET A 86 16.91 15.74 8.32
N MET A 87 17.97 15.82 7.51
CA MET A 87 18.51 17.10 7.06
C MET A 87 17.73 17.56 5.83
N MET A 88 17.01 18.68 5.97
CA MET A 88 16.42 19.35 4.82
C MET A 88 17.50 19.72 3.79
N PRO A 89 17.20 19.69 2.48
CA PRO A 89 18.07 20.28 1.48
C PRO A 89 18.37 21.74 1.86
N LYS A 90 19.61 22.19 1.62
CA LYS A 90 20.05 23.52 2.06
C LYS A 90 19.12 24.60 1.51
N ASP A 91 18.86 25.62 2.35
CA ASP A 91 18.07 26.81 2.02
C ASP A 91 16.61 26.54 1.59
N THR A 92 16.03 25.41 2.00
CA THR A 92 14.64 25.02 1.68
C THR A 92 13.74 25.25 2.90
N THR A 93 12.61 25.95 2.72
CA THR A 93 11.54 26.06 3.72
C THR A 93 10.44 25.03 3.46
N LEU A 94 9.56 24.79 4.44
CA LEU A 94 8.41 23.92 4.22
C LEU A 94 7.55 24.41 3.04
N GLN A 95 7.34 25.72 2.91
CA GLN A 95 6.62 26.33 1.79
C GLN A 95 7.23 25.95 0.44
N SER A 96 8.56 25.96 0.35
CA SER A 96 9.26 25.66 -0.91
C SER A 96 9.20 24.20 -1.34
N LEU A 97 8.69 23.30 -0.48
CA LEU A 97 8.49 21.88 -0.82
C LEU A 97 7.14 21.59 -1.48
N PHE A 98 6.21 22.53 -1.46
CA PHE A 98 4.84 22.35 -1.92
C PHE A 98 4.51 23.33 -3.05
N THR A 99 3.62 22.95 -3.96
CA THR A 99 2.98 23.94 -4.83
C THR A 99 2.10 24.87 -3.98
N PRO A 100 1.75 26.08 -4.45
CA PRO A 100 0.85 26.96 -3.71
C PRO A 100 -0.44 26.25 -3.28
N GLU A 101 -1.02 25.43 -4.15
CA GLU A 101 -2.25 24.67 -3.89
C GLU A 101 -2.09 23.53 -2.87
N GLN A 102 -0.85 23.03 -2.68
CA GLN A 102 -0.55 21.99 -1.70
C GLN A 102 -0.22 22.57 -0.32
N TYR A 103 0.16 23.85 -0.26
CA TYR A 103 0.56 24.52 0.98
C TYR A 103 -0.60 25.22 1.69
N GLU A 104 -1.60 25.69 0.94
CA GLU A 104 -2.86 26.27 1.49
C GLU A 104 -3.81 25.19 2.02
#